data_AF-A0A1H2A7J4-F1
#
_entry.id   AF-A0A1H2A7J4-F1
#
_cell.length_a   1.000
_cell.length_b   1.000
_cell.length_c   1.000
_cell.angle_alpha   90.00
_cell.angle_beta   90.00
_cell.angle_gamma   90.00
#
_symmetry.space_group_name_H-M   'P 1'
#
loop_
_entity.id
_entity.type
_entity.pdbx_description
1 polymer ?
#
loop_
_entity_poly.entity_id
_entity_poly.type
_entity_poly.pdbx_seq_one_letter_code
_entity_poly.pdbx_strand_id
1 'polypeptide(L)'
;MNKSYEVEYCNLELRFDRRQIQNLIRDLIHEGYSLYWSETEAQFLISIRTGRKLVKLRFQKMKNRYKIVGDYIIKDEKLSELIEKLIGDTRGHAVVKRMKDRQIVIENIMFGEIIRLVEVSGMEHRIIYQKKPVVTLEEITKAFQSTRAEERAAVLRYELDYELCVLHDAIQASDNKAADESRERLMVMRGEMLQLEL
;
A
#
# COMPACT_ATOMS: atom_id res chain seq x y z
N MET A 1 8.20 -37.85 -7.84
CA MET A 1 7.06 -37.27 -7.07
C MET A 1 6.79 -35.88 -7.60
N ASN A 2 5.79 -35.69 -8.46
CA ASN A 2 5.39 -34.37 -8.94
C ASN A 2 4.49 -33.71 -7.89
N LYS A 3 5.09 -33.02 -6.93
CA LYS A 3 4.35 -32.03 -6.13
C LYS A 3 4.23 -30.79 -7.01
N SER A 4 3.02 -30.36 -7.31
CA SER A 4 2.77 -29.10 -8.03
C SER A 4 3.17 -27.94 -7.11
N TYR A 5 4.44 -27.56 -7.15
CA TYR A 5 4.92 -26.35 -6.50
C TYR A 5 4.29 -25.15 -7.21
N GLU A 6 3.48 -24.38 -6.48
CA GLU A 6 2.83 -23.19 -7.00
C GLU A 6 2.74 -22.14 -5.88
N VAL A 7 3.31 -20.97 -6.19
CA VAL A 7 3.32 -19.82 -5.30
C VAL A 7 2.66 -18.65 -6.03
N GLU A 8 1.63 -18.11 -5.40
CA GLU A 8 0.93 -16.92 -5.85
C GLU A 8 1.40 -15.72 -5.02
N TYR A 9 1.92 -14.71 -5.69
CA TYR A 9 2.25 -13.41 -5.11
C TYR A 9 1.11 -12.46 -5.45
N CYS A 10 0.29 -12.09 -4.48
CA CYS A 10 -0.76 -11.09 -4.63
C CYS A 10 -0.29 -9.72 -4.12
N ASN A 11 -0.74 -8.64 -4.76
CA ASN A 11 -0.40 -7.26 -4.39
C ASN A 11 1.12 -7.05 -4.22
N LEU A 12 1.92 -7.70 -5.07
CA LEU A 12 3.38 -7.56 -5.02
C LEU A 12 3.72 -6.10 -5.34
N GLU A 13 4.42 -5.43 -4.43
CA GLU A 13 4.96 -4.10 -4.63
C GLU A 13 6.45 -4.08 -4.27
N LEU A 14 7.30 -4.03 -5.30
CA LEU A 14 8.75 -3.88 -5.14
C LEU A 14 9.23 -2.64 -5.87
N ARG A 15 10.25 -1.99 -5.32
CA ARG A 15 10.88 -0.79 -5.88
C ARG A 15 12.36 -1.04 -6.09
N PHE A 16 12.86 -0.64 -7.26
CA PHE A 16 14.23 -0.89 -7.68
C PHE A 16 14.88 0.40 -8.17
N ASP A 17 16.17 0.54 -7.92
CA ASP A 17 17.05 1.39 -8.71
C ASP A 17 17.57 0.64 -9.95
N ARG A 18 18.28 1.35 -10.83
CA ARG A 18 18.86 0.77 -12.05
C ARG A 18 19.84 -0.37 -11.75
N ARG A 19 20.63 -0.25 -10.69
CA ARG A 19 21.65 -1.25 -10.30
C ARG A 19 20.97 -2.54 -9.83
N GLN A 20 19.87 -2.45 -9.09
CA GLN A 20 19.09 -3.59 -8.63
C GLN A 20 18.43 -4.34 -9.79
N ILE A 21 17.94 -3.65 -10.84
CA ILE A 21 17.46 -4.31 -12.06
C ILE A 21 18.59 -5.06 -12.77
N GLN A 22 19.78 -4.46 -12.88
CA GLN A 22 20.95 -5.13 -13.48
C GLN A 22 21.40 -6.34 -12.66
N ASN A 23 21.38 -6.24 -11.33
CA ASN A 23 21.69 -7.35 -10.44
C ASN A 23 20.65 -8.47 -10.59
N LEU A 24 19.36 -8.14 -10.64
CA LEU A 24 18.29 -9.11 -10.90
C LEU A 24 18.53 -9.88 -12.20
N ILE A 25 18.85 -9.19 -13.29
CA ILE A 25 19.16 -9.82 -14.57
C ILE A 25 20.36 -10.75 -14.44
N ARG A 26 21.42 -10.32 -13.74
CA ARG A 26 22.62 -11.13 -13.50
C ARG A 26 22.29 -12.38 -12.70
N ASP A 27 21.51 -12.25 -11.63
CA ASP A 27 21.13 -13.35 -10.74
C ASP A 27 20.28 -14.38 -11.52
N LEU A 28 19.34 -13.92 -12.36
CA LEU A 28 18.56 -14.79 -13.24
C LEU A 28 19.44 -15.55 -14.27
N ILE A 29 20.42 -14.87 -14.87
CA ILE A 29 21.37 -15.53 -15.78
C ILE A 29 22.21 -16.56 -15.02
N HIS A 30 22.68 -16.22 -13.81
CA HIS A 30 23.51 -17.08 -12.99
C HIS A 30 22.79 -18.36 -12.55
N GLU A 31 21.50 -18.27 -12.24
CA GLU A 31 20.63 -19.42 -11.98
C GLU A 31 20.32 -20.27 -13.23
N GLY A 32 20.78 -19.83 -14.41
CA GLY A 32 20.69 -20.58 -15.66
C GLY A 32 19.43 -20.28 -16.48
N TYR A 33 18.68 -19.22 -16.17
CA TYR A 33 17.50 -18.87 -16.95
C TYR A 33 17.88 -18.27 -18.32
N SER A 34 17.12 -18.65 -19.33
CA SER A 34 17.07 -17.91 -20.59
C SER A 34 16.09 -16.75 -20.45
N LEU A 35 16.55 -15.53 -20.73
CA LEU A 35 15.75 -14.32 -20.59
C LEU A 35 15.86 -13.41 -21.82
N TYR A 36 14.80 -12.66 -22.04
CA TYR A 36 14.72 -11.53 -22.97
C TYR A 36 14.22 -10.32 -22.19
N TRP A 37 14.81 -9.15 -22.41
CA TRP A 37 14.31 -7.91 -21.81
C TRP A 37 14.21 -6.81 -22.85
N SER A 38 13.28 -5.90 -22.61
CA SER A 38 13.09 -4.70 -23.42
C SER A 38 12.77 -3.51 -22.52
N GLU A 39 13.20 -2.33 -22.94
CA GLU A 39 12.97 -1.07 -22.24
C GLU A 39 12.27 -0.08 -23.18
N THR A 40 11.21 0.55 -22.68
CA THR A 40 10.52 1.69 -23.31
C THR A 40 10.61 2.91 -22.40
N GLU A 41 10.03 4.03 -22.81
CA GLU A 41 9.97 5.24 -21.97
C GLU A 41 9.19 5.03 -20.67
N ALA A 42 8.13 4.21 -20.70
CA ALA A 42 7.24 4.00 -19.57
C ALA A 42 7.51 2.70 -18.79
N GLN A 43 8.12 1.69 -19.42
CA GLN A 43 8.21 0.34 -18.85
C GLN A 43 9.54 -0.35 -19.14
N PHE A 44 9.92 -1.25 -18.26
CA PHE A 44 10.97 -2.24 -18.46
C PHE A 44 10.35 -3.63 -18.30
N LEU A 45 10.60 -4.53 -19.24
CA LEU A 45 10.02 -5.87 -19.26
C LEU A 45 11.14 -6.90 -19.19
N ILE A 46 11.02 -7.88 -18.28
CA ILE A 46 11.87 -9.07 -18.27
C ILE A 46 10.99 -10.29 -18.52
N SER A 47 11.30 -11.02 -19.58
CA SER A 47 10.65 -12.28 -19.94
C SER A 47 11.60 -13.43 -19.62
N ILE A 48 11.22 -14.28 -18.67
CA ILE A 48 12.02 -15.39 -18.12
C ILE A 48 11.41 -16.70 -18.58
N ARG A 49 12.20 -17.56 -19.23
CA ARG A 49 11.73 -18.88 -19.67
C ARG A 49 11.85 -19.88 -18.52
N THR A 50 10.72 -20.38 -18.04
CA THR A 50 10.63 -21.43 -17.01
C THR A 50 10.07 -22.70 -17.65
N GLY A 51 10.97 -23.59 -18.10
CA GLY A 51 10.61 -24.79 -18.86
C GLY A 51 9.83 -24.46 -20.14
N ARG A 52 8.52 -24.78 -20.15
CA ARG A 52 7.60 -24.52 -21.29
C ARG A 52 6.85 -23.19 -21.20
N LYS A 53 6.94 -22.47 -20.08
CA LYS A 53 6.22 -21.21 -19.88
C LYS A 53 7.17 -20.03 -19.90
N LEU A 54 6.61 -18.85 -20.10
CA LEU A 54 7.31 -17.58 -20.06
C LEU A 54 6.68 -16.72 -18.96
N VAL A 55 7.47 -16.40 -17.94
CA VAL A 55 7.08 -15.46 -16.88
C VAL A 55 7.50 -14.06 -17.30
N LYS A 56 6.58 -13.10 -17.24
CA LYS A 56 6.83 -11.71 -17.65
C LYS A 56 6.76 -10.79 -16.44
N LEU A 57 7.91 -10.30 -15.97
CA LEU A 57 8.00 -9.28 -14.93
C LEU A 57 7.92 -7.90 -15.58
N ARG A 58 6.89 -7.12 -15.22
CA ARG A 58 6.60 -5.80 -15.79
C ARG A 58 6.92 -4.71 -14.78
N PHE A 59 7.94 -3.92 -15.08
CA PHE A 59 8.36 -2.80 -14.25
C PHE A 59 7.88 -1.50 -14.87
N GLN A 60 7.16 -0.70 -14.09
CA GLN A 60 6.84 0.69 -14.43
C GLN A 60 8.06 1.57 -14.16
N LYS A 61 8.41 2.44 -15.10
CA LYS A 61 9.52 3.38 -14.96
C LYS A 61 9.02 4.69 -14.38
N MET A 62 9.71 5.19 -13.36
CA MET A 62 9.41 6.47 -12.70
C MET A 62 10.69 7.28 -12.55
N LYS A 63 10.95 8.19 -13.49
CA LYS A 63 12.21 8.97 -13.60
C LYS A 63 13.45 8.06 -13.56
N ASN A 64 14.05 7.88 -12.37
CA ASN A 64 15.26 7.09 -12.16
C ASN A 64 15.03 5.81 -11.33
N ARG A 65 13.79 5.38 -11.17
CA ARG A 65 13.40 4.18 -10.41
C ARG A 65 12.47 3.30 -11.22
N TYR A 66 12.38 2.04 -10.81
CA TYR A 66 11.51 1.03 -11.38
C TYR A 66 10.59 0.47 -10.28
N LYS A 67 9.35 0.18 -10.63
CA LYS A 67 8.36 -0.39 -9.71
C LYS A 67 7.68 -1.58 -10.36
N ILE A 68 7.64 -2.72 -9.68
CA ILE A 68 6.78 -3.83 -10.07
C ILE A 68 5.52 -3.78 -9.20
N VAL A 69 4.35 -3.87 -9.83
CA VAL A 69 3.07 -3.96 -9.14
C VAL A 69 2.21 -5.02 -9.81
N GLY A 70 1.57 -5.86 -9.01
CA GLY A 70 0.50 -6.76 -9.46
C GLY A 70 0.64 -8.16 -8.91
N ASP A 71 -0.07 -9.08 -9.56
CA ASP A 71 -0.15 -10.47 -9.13
C ASP A 71 0.65 -11.39 -10.05
N TYR A 72 1.37 -12.34 -9.46
CA TYR A 72 2.25 -13.28 -10.18
C TYR A 72 2.06 -14.70 -9.66
N ILE A 73 1.92 -15.65 -10.58
CA ILE A 73 1.89 -17.08 -10.26
C ILE A 73 3.17 -17.71 -10.77
N ILE A 74 3.97 -18.23 -9.85
CA ILE A 74 5.27 -18.85 -10.14
C ILE A 74 5.20 -20.33 -9.76
N LYS A 75 5.55 -21.20 -10.71
CA LYS A 75 5.59 -22.67 -10.52
C LYS A 75 7.00 -23.24 -10.47
N ASP A 76 7.99 -22.37 -10.65
CA ASP A 76 9.41 -22.70 -10.63
C ASP A 76 9.97 -22.34 -9.26
N GLU A 77 10.46 -23.33 -8.52
CA GLU A 77 10.87 -23.20 -7.12
C GLU A 77 12.02 -22.20 -6.95
N LYS A 78 13.06 -22.32 -7.78
CA LYS A 78 14.19 -21.40 -7.77
C LYS A 78 13.79 -19.96 -8.07
N LEU A 79 12.88 -19.76 -9.02
CA LEU A 79 12.39 -18.42 -9.35
C LEU A 79 11.57 -17.84 -8.18
N SER A 80 10.79 -18.69 -7.49
CA SER A 80 10.02 -18.30 -6.31
C SER A 80 10.95 -17.82 -5.18
N GLU A 81 11.98 -18.59 -4.87
CA GLU A 81 13.01 -18.22 -3.88
C GLU A 81 13.69 -16.90 -4.24
N LEU A 82 14.00 -16.70 -5.52
CA LEU A 82 14.60 -15.46 -6.00
C LEU A 82 13.65 -14.27 -5.85
N ILE A 83 12.35 -14.40 -6.17
CA ILE A 83 11.36 -13.34 -5.95
C ILE A 83 11.24 -13.01 -4.45
N GLU A 84 11.27 -14.00 -3.58
CA GLU A 84 11.20 -13.80 -2.12
C GLU A 84 12.42 -13.08 -1.58
N LYS A 85 13.61 -13.43 -2.08
CA LYS A 85 14.84 -12.68 -1.79
C LYS A 85 14.71 -11.22 -2.21
N LEU A 86 14.14 -10.94 -3.39
CA LEU A 86 13.90 -9.56 -3.83
C LEU A 86 12.89 -8.83 -2.94
N ILE A 87 11.84 -9.50 -2.46
CA ILE A 87 10.89 -8.93 -1.50
C ILE A 87 11.64 -8.47 -0.24
N GLY A 88 12.53 -9.32 0.30
CA GLY A 88 13.38 -8.97 1.45
C GLY A 88 14.33 -7.82 1.15
N ASP A 89 15.15 -7.95 0.10
CA ASP A 89 16.23 -7.01 -0.24
C ASP A 89 15.71 -5.61 -0.59
N THR A 90 14.52 -5.52 -1.21
CA THR A 90 13.91 -4.23 -1.58
C THR A 90 12.99 -3.66 -0.49
N ARG A 91 12.85 -4.34 0.65
CA ARG A 91 11.84 -4.04 1.69
C ARG A 91 10.44 -3.91 1.09
N GLY A 92 10.11 -4.85 0.22
CA GLY A 92 8.86 -4.90 -0.53
C GLY A 92 7.65 -5.32 0.30
N HIS A 93 6.50 -5.32 -0.37
CA HIS A 93 5.23 -5.78 0.20
C HIS A 93 4.63 -6.85 -0.70
N ALA A 94 4.03 -7.89 -0.12
CA ALA A 94 3.33 -8.93 -0.86
C ALA A 94 2.43 -9.74 0.07
N VAL A 95 1.42 -10.39 -0.50
CA VAL A 95 0.76 -11.54 0.11
C VAL A 95 1.18 -12.77 -0.68
N VAL A 96 1.91 -13.68 -0.04
CA VAL A 96 2.44 -14.89 -0.68
C VAL A 96 1.58 -16.07 -0.26
N LYS A 97 0.94 -16.74 -1.22
CA LYS A 97 0.17 -17.95 -1.00
C LYS A 97 0.91 -19.14 -1.58
N ARG A 98 1.23 -20.12 -0.75
CA ARG A 98 1.84 -21.39 -1.16
C ARG A 98 0.79 -22.48 -1.11
N MET A 99 0.64 -23.21 -2.20
CA MET A 99 -0.30 -24.34 -2.27
C MET A 99 0.48 -25.64 -2.22
N LYS A 100 0.16 -26.51 -1.26
CA LYS A 100 0.76 -27.84 -1.14
C LYS A 100 -0.25 -28.84 -0.61
N ASP A 101 -0.50 -29.90 -1.37
CA ASP A 101 -1.26 -31.07 -0.91
C ASP A 101 -2.60 -30.73 -0.20
N ARG A 102 -3.36 -29.76 -0.75
CA ARG A 102 -4.65 -29.18 -0.24
C ARG A 102 -4.55 -28.25 0.98
N GLN A 103 -3.35 -27.95 1.43
CA GLN A 103 -3.07 -26.90 2.41
C GLN A 103 -2.62 -25.64 1.68
N ILE A 104 -3.09 -24.48 2.14
CA ILE A 104 -2.63 -23.18 1.67
C ILE A 104 -1.97 -22.46 2.84
N VAL A 105 -0.72 -22.06 2.66
CA VAL A 105 -0.01 -21.20 3.60
C VAL A 105 0.02 -19.80 3.03
N ILE A 106 -0.44 -18.82 3.81
CA ILE A 106 -0.52 -17.41 3.42
C ILE A 106 0.41 -16.60 4.32
N GLU A 107 1.39 -15.97 3.71
CA GLU A 107 2.34 -15.04 4.34
C GLU A 107 2.01 -13.61 3.91
N ASN A 108 1.65 -12.76 4.86
CA ASN A 108 1.59 -11.32 4.60
C ASN A 108 2.95 -10.73 4.93
N ILE A 109 3.56 -10.10 3.94
CA ILE A 109 4.89 -9.48 4.02
C ILE A 109 4.74 -7.97 3.91
N MET A 110 5.32 -7.25 4.86
CA MET A 110 5.46 -5.79 4.81
C MET A 110 6.90 -5.37 5.11
N PHE A 111 7.43 -4.43 4.33
CA PHE A 111 8.80 -3.94 4.47
C PHE A 111 9.87 -5.04 4.40
N GLY A 112 9.61 -6.09 3.61
CA GLY A 112 10.47 -7.26 3.48
C GLY A 112 10.37 -8.27 4.64
N GLU A 113 9.50 -8.04 5.62
CA GLU A 113 9.33 -8.92 6.78
C GLU A 113 7.95 -9.58 6.82
N ILE A 114 7.89 -10.85 7.21
CA ILE A 114 6.61 -11.54 7.45
C ILE A 114 5.97 -10.92 8.68
N ILE A 115 4.77 -10.35 8.49
CA ILE A 115 3.96 -9.77 9.57
C ILE A 115 2.83 -10.70 10.02
N ARG A 116 2.44 -11.66 9.18
CA ARG A 116 1.36 -12.61 9.49
C ARG A 116 1.55 -13.89 8.69
N LEU A 117 1.31 -15.02 9.34
CA LEU A 117 1.32 -16.35 8.74
C LEU A 117 0.00 -17.05 9.08
N VAL A 118 -0.71 -17.51 8.05
CA VAL A 118 -1.99 -18.21 8.19
C VAL A 118 -1.91 -19.52 7.42
N GLU A 119 -2.29 -20.62 8.07
CA GLU A 119 -2.49 -21.91 7.43
C GLU A 119 -3.99 -22.14 7.22
N VAL A 120 -4.34 -22.57 6.01
CA VAL A 120 -5.70 -22.85 5.58
C VAL A 120 -5.76 -24.32 5.15
N SER A 121 -6.59 -25.09 5.86
CA SER A 121 -6.83 -26.52 5.58
C SER A 121 -8.33 -26.77 5.49
N GLY A 122 -8.84 -26.92 4.26
CA GLY A 122 -10.28 -27.08 4.04
C GLY A 122 -11.08 -25.86 4.51
N MET A 123 -11.89 -26.02 5.57
CA MET A 123 -12.66 -24.93 6.18
C MET A 123 -11.95 -24.27 7.37
N GLU A 124 -10.83 -24.84 7.85
CA GLU A 124 -10.12 -24.34 9.01
C GLU A 124 -9.09 -23.29 8.63
N HIS A 125 -9.09 -22.18 9.37
CA HIS A 125 -8.10 -21.11 9.28
C HIS A 125 -7.34 -20.98 10.60
N ARG A 126 -6.04 -21.28 10.59
CA ARG A 126 -5.17 -21.17 11.75
C ARG A 126 -4.17 -20.05 11.57
N ILE A 127 -4.21 -19.03 12.43
CA ILE A 127 -3.17 -18.00 12.48
C ILE A 127 -1.97 -18.61 13.22
N ILE A 128 -0.87 -18.82 12.52
CA ILE A 128 0.37 -19.38 13.09
C ILE A 128 1.19 -18.26 13.74
N TYR A 129 1.26 -17.10 13.07
CA TYR A 129 2.05 -15.97 13.54
C TYR A 129 1.36 -14.64 13.19
N GLN A 130 1.47 -13.67 14.08
CA GLN A 130 1.06 -12.29 13.84
C GLN A 130 1.96 -11.34 14.62
N LYS A 131 2.71 -10.50 13.88
CA LYS A 131 3.52 -9.43 14.45
C LYS A 131 2.57 -8.40 15.06
N LYS A 132 2.67 -8.18 16.37
CA LYS A 132 1.88 -7.13 17.05
C LYS A 132 2.43 -5.76 16.65
N PRO A 133 1.56 -4.75 16.41
CA PRO A 133 2.02 -3.39 16.21
C PRO A 133 2.78 -2.94 17.46
N VAL A 134 4.03 -2.53 17.29
CA VAL A 134 4.80 -1.89 18.35
C VAL A 134 4.49 -0.40 18.23
N VAL A 135 3.47 0.07 18.96
CA VAL A 135 3.23 1.51 19.07
C VAL A 135 4.37 2.07 19.91
N THR A 136 5.17 2.96 19.32
CA THR A 136 6.29 3.56 20.06
C THR A 136 5.77 4.66 20.99
N LEU A 137 6.43 4.84 22.14
CA LEU A 137 6.12 5.95 23.06
C LEU A 137 6.22 7.31 22.35
N GLU A 138 7.10 7.45 21.36
CA GLU A 138 7.22 8.66 20.53
C GLU A 138 5.99 8.91 19.66
N GLU A 139 5.38 7.88 19.05
CA GLU A 139 4.15 8.01 18.28
C GLU A 139 2.96 8.37 19.17
N ILE A 140 2.89 7.78 20.36
CA ILE A 140 1.90 8.15 21.39
C ILE A 140 2.11 9.62 21.78
N THR A 141 3.36 10.01 22.07
CA THR A 141 3.71 11.37 22.49
C THR A 141 3.39 12.39 21.39
N LYS A 142 3.70 12.10 20.12
CA LYS A 142 3.32 12.97 18.99
C LYS A 142 1.82 13.10 18.80
N ALA A 143 1.07 12.00 18.98
CA ALA A 143 -0.39 12.05 18.91
C ALA A 143 -0.97 12.88 20.07
N PHE A 144 -0.42 12.75 21.28
CA PHE A 144 -0.82 13.54 22.45
C PHE A 144 -0.39 15.01 22.39
N GLN A 145 0.75 15.32 21.76
CA GLN A 145 1.25 16.69 21.58
C GLN A 145 0.62 17.41 20.37
N SER A 146 -0.24 16.75 19.61
CA SER A 146 -0.87 17.34 18.43
C SER A 146 -1.96 18.34 18.84
N THR A 147 -1.60 19.61 18.97
CA THR A 147 -2.51 20.74 19.23
C THR A 147 -3.38 21.13 18.04
N ARG A 148 -3.25 20.44 16.91
CA ARG A 148 -3.91 20.79 15.64
C ARG A 148 -5.44 20.87 15.75
N ALA A 149 -6.05 20.00 16.55
CA ALA A 149 -7.50 20.03 16.77
C ALA A 149 -7.91 21.26 17.58
N GLU A 150 -7.13 21.63 18.60
CA GLU A 150 -7.36 22.80 19.46
C GLU A 150 -7.13 24.10 18.69
N GLU A 151 -6.07 24.17 17.87
CA GLU A 151 -5.80 25.29 16.98
C GLU A 151 -6.91 25.48 15.94
N ARG A 152 -7.39 24.39 15.32
CA ARG A 152 -8.51 24.47 14.37
C ARG A 152 -9.80 24.87 15.08
N ALA A 153 -10.06 24.34 16.28
CA ALA A 153 -11.22 24.71 17.08
C ALA A 153 -11.24 26.22 17.41
N ALA A 154 -10.09 26.80 17.74
CA ALA A 154 -9.97 28.23 17.97
C ALA A 154 -10.27 29.06 16.71
N VAL A 155 -9.72 28.67 15.56
CA VAL A 155 -9.97 29.34 14.28
C VAL A 155 -11.44 29.21 13.86
N LEU A 156 -12.02 28.01 13.98
CA LEU A 156 -13.41 27.74 13.61
C LEU A 156 -14.40 28.57 14.44
N ARG A 157 -14.11 28.83 15.71
CA ARG A 157 -14.90 29.74 16.55
C ARG A 157 -14.92 31.17 15.98
N TYR A 158 -13.77 31.69 15.56
CA TYR A 158 -13.70 33.00 14.92
C TYR A 158 -14.43 33.05 13.57
N GLU A 159 -14.33 31.99 12.76
CA GLU A 159 -15.05 31.87 11.49
C GLU A 159 -16.57 31.86 11.70
N LEU A 160 -17.05 31.15 12.73
CA LEU A 160 -18.46 31.12 13.12
C LEU A 160 -18.95 32.49 13.58
N ASP A 161 -18.21 33.14 14.49
CA ASP A 161 -18.59 34.47 14.99
C ASP A 161 -18.67 35.49 13.85
N TYR A 162 -17.71 35.43 12.92
CA TYR A 162 -17.71 36.27 11.73
C TYR A 162 -18.93 35.99 10.83
N GLU A 163 -19.21 34.73 10.51
CA GLU A 163 -20.33 34.38 9.63
C GLU A 163 -21.69 34.69 10.28
N LEU A 164 -21.81 34.57 11.61
CA LEU A 164 -23.01 34.99 12.35
C LEU A 164 -23.22 36.51 12.27
N CYS A 165 -22.16 37.32 12.30
CA CYS A 165 -22.24 38.76 12.06
C CYS A 165 -22.71 39.06 10.63
N VAL A 166 -22.16 38.36 9.62
CA VAL A 166 -22.59 38.51 8.22
C VAL A 166 -24.06 38.16 8.06
N LEU A 167 -24.53 37.07 8.69
CA LEU A 167 -25.94 36.70 8.68
C LEU A 167 -26.81 37.79 9.33
N HIS A 168 -26.36 38.34 10.45
CA HIS A 168 -27.08 39.40 11.15
C HIS A 168 -27.28 40.63 10.27
N ASP A 169 -26.22 41.10 9.62
CA ASP A 169 -26.25 42.27 8.73
C ASP A 169 -27.13 42.00 7.49
N ALA A 170 -27.06 40.80 6.91
CA ALA A 170 -27.90 40.41 5.77
C ALA A 170 -29.40 40.38 6.15
N ILE A 171 -29.73 39.91 7.35
CA ILE A 171 -31.11 39.93 7.87
C ILE A 171 -31.58 41.37 8.09
N GLN A 172 -30.74 42.25 8.66
CA GLN A 172 -31.08 43.66 8.84
C GLN A 172 -31.32 44.37 7.50
N ALA A 173 -30.51 44.06 6.49
CA ALA A 173 -30.65 44.60 5.14
C ALA A 173 -31.83 44.00 4.34
N SER A 174 -32.54 43.00 4.90
CA SER A 174 -33.56 42.20 4.21
C SER A 174 -33.06 41.54 2.92
N ASP A 175 -31.74 41.28 2.84
CA ASP A 175 -31.13 40.57 1.73
C ASP A 175 -31.25 39.05 1.97
N ASN A 176 -32.37 38.50 1.50
CA ASN A 176 -32.68 37.08 1.66
C ASN A 176 -31.65 36.18 0.99
N LYS A 177 -31.02 36.63 -0.10
CA LYS A 177 -30.04 35.81 -0.82
C LYS A 177 -28.75 35.70 -0.01
N ALA A 178 -28.24 36.83 0.48
CA ALA A 178 -27.05 36.84 1.34
C ALA A 178 -27.28 36.07 2.66
N ALA A 179 -28.49 36.17 3.22
CA ALA A 179 -28.86 35.44 4.43
C ALA A 179 -28.89 33.92 4.22
N ASP A 180 -29.40 33.44 3.08
CA ASP A 180 -29.45 31.99 2.79
C ASP A 180 -28.06 31.41 2.51
N GLU A 181 -27.20 32.13 1.76
CA GLU A 181 -25.81 31.73 1.54
C GLU A 181 -25.02 31.65 2.86
N SER A 182 -25.28 32.57 3.79
CA SER A 182 -24.65 32.56 5.10
C SER A 182 -25.10 31.38 5.97
N ARG A 183 -26.39 31.02 5.92
CA ARG A 183 -26.92 29.82 6.61
C ARG A 183 -26.31 28.52 6.10
N GLU A 184 -26.06 28.41 4.80
CA GLU A 184 -25.37 27.24 4.24
C GLU A 184 -23.94 27.11 4.76
N ARG A 185 -23.20 28.23 4.80
CA ARG A 185 -21.83 28.25 5.36
C ARG A 185 -21.81 27.86 6.84
N LEU A 186 -22.75 28.36 7.63
CA LEU A 186 -22.91 27.99 9.05
C LEU A 186 -23.23 26.50 9.24
N MET A 187 -24.01 25.89 8.35
CA MET A 187 -24.31 24.45 8.42
C MET A 187 -23.07 23.58 8.18
N VAL A 188 -22.17 24.01 7.27
CA VAL A 188 -20.89 23.34 7.05
C VAL A 188 -20.00 23.46 8.28
N MET A 189 -19.86 24.67 8.83
CA MET A 189 -19.06 24.91 10.04
C MET A 189 -19.60 24.14 11.26
N ARG A 190 -20.92 24.00 11.39
CA ARG A 190 -21.56 23.17 12.43
C ARG A 190 -21.17 21.69 12.29
N GLY A 191 -21.07 21.17 11.08
CA GLY A 191 -20.59 19.81 10.84
C GLY A 191 -19.15 19.62 11.29
N GLU A 192 -18.30 20.60 11.03
CA GLU A 192 -16.90 20.61 11.48
C GLU A 192 -16.78 20.70 13.01
N MET A 193 -17.61 21.52 13.68
CA MET A 193 -17.64 21.60 15.15
C MET A 193 -17.92 20.24 15.81
N LEU A 194 -18.87 19.48 15.28
CA LEU A 194 -19.23 18.17 15.81
C LEU A 194 -18.08 17.15 15.66
N GLN A 195 -17.27 17.26 14.61
CA GLN A 195 -16.08 16.42 14.42
C GLN A 195 -14.94 16.77 15.37
N LEU A 196 -14.91 18.02 15.84
CA LEU A 196 -13.95 18.52 16.82
C LEU A 196 -14.45 18.40 18.27
N GLU A 197 -15.61 17.77 18.49
CA GLU A 197 -16.26 17.62 19.80
C GLU A 197 -16.46 18.96 20.55
N LEU A 198 -16.77 20.03 19.82
CA LEU A 198 -17.04 21.37 20.34
C LEU A 198 -18.48 21.60 20.80
#